data_AF-I4ZC30-F1
#
_entry.id   AF-I4ZC30-F1
#
_cell.length_a   1.000
_cell.length_b   1.000
_cell.length_c   1.000
_cell.angle_alpha   90.00
_cell.angle_beta   90.00
_cell.angle_gamma   90.00
#
_symmetry.space_group_name_H-M   'P 1'
#
loop_
_entity.id
_entity.type
_entity.pdbx_description
1 polymer ?
#
loop_
_entity_poly.entity_id
_entity_poly.type
_entity_poly.pdbx_seq_one_letter_code
_entity_poly.pdbx_strand_id
1 'polypeptide(L)'
;MEYYDNRLCISYGELVDGGIMTASNYNSLTYRKKVKVVRHGGGVNGCCALIAIDSLPTKYKEAVEKKYPGGDEVRIKTWVLSNYEMDQAAIAFFHDRSKTGIDLDEKKKREYIINASVLNCCIKLYERARDSQRLFGGRYNWDMMAKTIEILREELGHTLPASTLRFRKKVNDYKRNGKATLI
;
A
#
# COMPACT_ATOMS: atom_id res chain seq x y z
N MET A 1 -8.98 -0.99 12.68
CA MET A 1 -7.64 -1.49 12.29
C MET A 1 -6.71 -0.31 12.18
N GLU A 2 -5.49 -0.43 12.70
CA GLU A 2 -4.50 0.66 12.68
C GLU A 2 -3.08 0.16 12.37
N TYR A 3 -2.20 1.07 11.94
CA TYR A 3 -0.79 0.78 11.78
C TYR A 3 -0.02 1.07 13.06
N TYR A 4 0.71 0.08 13.54
CA TYR A 4 1.62 0.24 14.67
C TYR A 4 2.89 -0.57 14.43
N ASP A 5 4.05 0.04 14.69
CA ASP A 5 5.37 -0.57 14.43
C ASP A 5 5.45 -1.26 13.06
N ASN A 6 5.05 -0.53 12.02
CA ASN A 6 5.09 -1.01 10.63
C ASN A 6 4.24 -2.26 10.34
N ARG A 7 3.24 -2.60 11.18
CA ARG A 7 2.35 -3.75 10.98
C ARG A 7 0.89 -3.32 10.97
N LEU A 8 0.08 -3.97 10.11
CA LEU A 8 -1.36 -3.83 10.18
C LEU A 8 -1.86 -4.56 11.43
N CYS A 9 -2.51 -3.81 12.30
CA CYS A 9 -2.97 -4.30 13.57
C CYS A 9 -4.49 -4.20 13.68
N ILE A 10 -5.06 -5.21 14.32
CA ILE A 10 -6.44 -5.19 14.78
C ILE A 10 -6.44 -4.99 16.29
N SER A 11 -7.35 -4.16 16.79
CA SER A 11 -7.49 -3.98 18.23
C SER A 11 -8.13 -5.20 18.88
N TYR A 12 -7.89 -5.41 20.18
CA TYR A 12 -8.55 -6.46 20.93
C TYR A 12 -10.08 -6.39 20.81
N GLY A 13 -10.66 -5.18 20.89
CA GLY A 13 -12.11 -5.00 20.78
C GLY A 13 -12.64 -5.41 19.40
N GLU A 14 -11.97 -5.01 18.32
CA GLU A 14 -12.35 -5.44 16.96
C GLU A 14 -12.19 -6.96 16.76
N LEU A 15 -11.16 -7.56 17.35
CA LEU A 15 -10.87 -8.99 17.19
C LEU A 15 -11.78 -9.88 18.06
N VAL A 16 -12.02 -9.50 19.31
CA VAL A 16 -12.72 -10.32 20.30
C VAL A 16 -14.17 -9.89 20.45
N ASP A 17 -14.42 -8.64 20.79
CA ASP A 17 -15.78 -8.12 20.96
C ASP A 17 -16.50 -8.03 19.60
N GLY A 18 -15.74 -7.86 18.52
CA GLY A 18 -16.19 -8.02 17.15
C GLY A 18 -16.47 -9.47 16.73
N GLY A 19 -16.32 -10.46 17.61
CA GLY A 19 -16.73 -11.84 17.34
C GLY A 19 -15.90 -12.59 16.29
N ILE A 20 -14.72 -12.09 15.91
CA ILE A 20 -13.79 -12.82 15.03
C ILE A 20 -13.11 -13.96 15.80
N MET A 21 -12.75 -13.71 17.06
CA MET A 21 -12.11 -14.65 17.96
C MET A 21 -12.77 -14.57 19.35
N THR A 22 -12.83 -15.67 20.09
CA THR A 22 -13.29 -15.63 21.48
C THR A 22 -12.15 -15.19 22.40
N ALA A 23 -12.48 -14.54 23.53
CA ALA A 23 -11.47 -14.13 24.53
C ALA A 23 -10.61 -15.32 25.01
N SER A 24 -11.21 -16.49 25.19
CA SER A 24 -10.51 -17.71 25.58
C SER A 24 -9.48 -18.17 24.53
N ASN A 25 -9.85 -18.14 23.24
CA ASN A 25 -8.92 -18.46 22.15
C ASN A 25 -7.80 -17.44 22.04
N TYR A 26 -8.10 -16.15 22.21
CA TYR A 26 -7.10 -15.08 22.22
C TYR A 26 -6.07 -15.31 23.34
N ASN A 27 -6.51 -15.55 24.57
CA ASN A 27 -5.62 -15.81 25.71
C ASN A 27 -4.77 -17.07 25.49
N SER A 28 -5.36 -18.15 24.97
CA SER A 28 -4.64 -19.39 24.66
C SER A 28 -3.57 -19.18 23.58
N LEU A 29 -3.91 -18.48 22.48
CA LEU A 29 -2.98 -18.25 21.37
C LEU A 29 -1.86 -17.28 21.72
N THR A 30 -2.14 -16.25 22.52
CA THR A 30 -1.13 -15.31 23.01
C THR A 30 -0.19 -15.98 24.02
N TYR A 31 -0.72 -16.75 24.97
CA TYR A 31 0.09 -17.54 25.91
C TYR A 31 1.03 -18.52 25.19
N ARG A 32 0.52 -19.22 24.17
CA ARG A 32 1.31 -20.14 23.32
C ARG A 32 2.23 -19.41 22.33
N LYS A 33 2.29 -18.08 22.36
CA LYS A 33 3.09 -17.23 21.45
C LYS A 33 2.81 -17.48 19.96
N LYS A 34 1.57 -17.90 19.63
CA LYS A 34 1.12 -18.10 18.25
C LYS A 34 0.60 -16.81 17.62
N VAL A 35 0.20 -15.84 18.44
CA VAL A 35 -0.24 -14.51 18.01
C VAL A 35 0.68 -13.46 18.62
N LYS A 36 1.05 -12.45 17.82
CA LYS A 36 1.92 -11.36 18.23
C LYS A 36 1.10 -10.14 18.62
N VAL A 37 1.10 -9.84 19.92
CA VAL A 37 0.63 -8.57 20.46
C VAL A 37 1.78 -7.56 20.32
N VAL A 38 1.57 -6.50 19.55
CA VAL A 38 2.60 -5.47 19.28
C VAL A 38 2.51 -4.30 20.25
N ARG A 39 1.33 -4.06 20.80
CA ARG A 39 1.10 -3.09 21.87
C ARG A 39 0.27 -3.78 22.94
N HIS A 40 0.83 -3.91 24.14
CA HIS A 40 0.06 -4.39 25.29
C HIS A 40 -0.88 -3.27 25.75
N GLY A 41 -2.15 -3.62 26.00
CA GLY A 41 -3.07 -2.70 26.67
C GLY A 41 -2.66 -2.55 28.13
N GLY A 42 -2.68 -1.34 28.66
CA GLY A 42 -2.26 -1.07 30.03
C GLY A 42 -2.92 0.17 30.59
N GLY A 43 -3.94 -0.02 31.44
CA GLY A 43 -4.44 0.85 32.52
C GLY A 43 -4.87 2.30 32.24
N VAL A 44 -4.38 2.94 31.19
CA VAL A 44 -4.69 4.32 30.83
C VAL A 44 -5.84 4.32 29.85
N ASN A 45 -6.90 5.08 30.17
CA ASN A 45 -8.12 5.17 29.36
C ASN A 45 -7.80 5.30 27.87
N GLY A 46 -8.30 4.36 27.07
CA GLY A 46 -8.18 4.38 25.60
C GLY A 46 -7.03 3.56 24.99
N CYS A 47 -6.09 3.01 25.78
CA CYS A 47 -5.03 2.16 25.24
C CYS A 47 -5.46 0.69 25.08
N CYS A 48 -6.09 0.37 23.93
CA CYS A 48 -6.42 -1.01 23.59
C CYS A 48 -5.19 -1.80 23.09
N ALA A 49 -5.16 -3.11 23.37
CA ALA A 49 -4.12 -3.99 22.87
C ALA A 49 -4.19 -4.10 21.34
N LEU A 50 -3.03 -4.12 20.69
CA LEU A 50 -2.92 -4.29 19.24
C LEU A 50 -2.30 -5.62 18.88
N ILE A 51 -2.97 -6.31 17.97
CA ILE A 51 -2.61 -7.63 17.49
C ILE A 51 -2.20 -7.51 16.03
N ALA A 52 -1.00 -7.97 15.69
CA ALA A 52 -0.55 -7.98 14.31
C ALA A 52 -1.34 -9.02 13.51
N ILE A 53 -2.06 -8.58 12.47
CA ILE A 53 -2.93 -9.45 11.67
C ILE A 53 -2.11 -10.56 10.98
N ASP A 54 -0.88 -10.26 10.57
CA ASP A 54 0.06 -11.21 9.96
C ASP A 54 0.43 -12.40 10.85
N SER A 55 0.24 -12.27 12.17
CA SER A 55 0.50 -13.34 13.15
C SER A 55 -0.72 -14.24 13.41
N LEU A 56 -1.92 -13.85 12.98
CA LEU A 56 -3.12 -14.62 13.24
C LEU A 56 -3.11 -15.96 12.48
N PRO A 57 -3.66 -17.05 13.07
CA PRO A 57 -3.95 -18.28 12.33
C PRO A 57 -4.86 -18.01 11.11
N THR A 58 -4.70 -18.80 10.04
CA THR A 58 -5.36 -18.57 8.73
C THR A 58 -6.87 -18.32 8.84
N LYS A 59 -7.58 -19.16 9.62
CA LYS A 59 -9.03 -19.01 9.88
C LYS A 59 -9.40 -17.60 10.36
N TYR A 60 -8.61 -17.01 11.25
CA TYR A 60 -8.90 -15.69 11.80
C TYR A 60 -8.48 -14.57 10.85
N LYS A 61 -7.41 -14.75 10.06
CA LYS A 61 -7.05 -13.80 9.00
C LYS A 61 -8.18 -13.66 7.97
N GLU A 62 -8.72 -14.79 7.50
CA GLU A 62 -9.84 -14.80 6.55
C GLU A 62 -11.09 -14.15 7.14
N ALA A 63 -11.37 -14.40 8.43
CA ALA A 63 -12.49 -13.76 9.12
C ALA A 63 -12.29 -12.23 9.29
N VAL A 64 -11.06 -11.79 9.57
CA VAL A 64 -10.72 -10.36 9.59
C VAL A 64 -10.94 -9.74 8.22
N GLU A 65 -10.43 -10.34 7.15
CA GLU A 65 -10.60 -9.83 5.78
C GLU A 65 -12.07 -9.80 5.35
N LYS A 66 -12.85 -10.83 5.70
CA LYS A 66 -14.29 -10.86 5.41
C LYS A 66 -15.06 -9.76 6.14
N LYS A 67 -14.69 -9.47 7.39
CA LYS A 67 -15.39 -8.49 8.23
C LYS A 67 -14.94 -7.06 7.97
N TYR A 68 -13.66 -6.89 7.63
CA TYR A 68 -13.04 -5.62 7.31
C TYR A 68 -12.39 -5.69 5.92
N PRO A 69 -13.22 -5.82 4.87
CA PRO A 69 -12.71 -5.94 3.50
C PRO A 69 -11.92 -4.68 3.13
N GLY A 70 -10.75 -4.86 2.51
CA GLY A 70 -9.91 -3.75 2.07
C GLY A 70 -8.88 -3.25 3.09
N GLY A 71 -8.64 -3.98 4.19
CA GLY A 71 -7.51 -3.69 5.09
C GLY A 71 -6.16 -3.71 4.38
N ASP A 72 -6.03 -4.58 3.37
CA ASP A 72 -4.87 -4.65 2.47
C ASP A 72 -4.74 -3.42 1.55
N GLU A 73 -5.85 -2.82 1.10
CA GLU A 73 -5.81 -1.60 0.29
C GLU A 73 -5.39 -0.40 1.13
N VAL A 74 -5.94 -0.27 2.34
CA VAL A 74 -5.53 0.76 3.31
C VAL A 74 -4.03 0.64 3.59
N ARG A 75 -3.50 -0.59 3.72
CA ARG A 75 -2.06 -0.84 3.89
C ARG A 75 -1.19 -0.23 2.80
N ILE A 76 -1.48 -0.62 1.56
CA ILE A 76 -0.67 -0.23 0.42
C ILE A 76 -0.85 1.28 0.20
N LYS A 77 -2.08 1.79 0.36
CA LYS A 77 -2.40 3.21 0.26
C LYS A 77 -1.57 4.04 1.22
N THR A 78 -1.56 3.70 2.51
CA THR A 78 -0.77 4.42 3.53
C THR A 78 0.71 4.40 3.19
N TRP A 79 1.25 3.24 2.76
CA TRP A 79 2.65 3.16 2.38
C TRP A 79 2.98 4.05 1.17
N VAL A 80 2.13 4.03 0.14
CA VAL A 80 2.31 4.84 -1.07
C VAL A 80 2.30 6.31 -0.70
N LEU A 81 1.31 6.78 0.06
CA LEU A 81 1.24 8.18 0.49
C LEU A 81 2.45 8.61 1.33
N SER A 82 2.96 7.74 2.22
CA SER A 82 4.16 8.05 3.03
C SER A 82 5.49 7.98 2.27
N ASN A 83 5.52 7.35 1.09
CA ASN A 83 6.74 7.18 0.29
C ASN A 83 6.70 7.92 -1.06
N TYR A 84 5.56 8.53 -1.38
CA TYR A 84 5.36 9.31 -2.58
C TYR A 84 6.08 10.64 -2.46
N GLU A 85 6.89 10.93 -3.47
CA GLU A 85 7.60 12.19 -3.60
C GLU A 85 7.52 12.61 -5.08
N MET A 86 7.42 13.92 -5.31
CA MET A 86 7.49 14.47 -6.67
C MET A 86 8.87 14.23 -7.27
N ASP A 87 8.93 13.51 -8.40
CA ASP A 87 10.17 13.17 -9.08
C ASP A 87 10.80 14.42 -9.73
N GLN A 88 11.86 14.93 -9.11
CA GLN A 88 12.63 16.06 -9.62
C GLN A 88 13.26 15.79 -10.99
N ALA A 89 13.63 14.54 -11.27
CA ALA A 89 14.15 14.16 -12.58
C ALA A 89 13.04 14.15 -13.65
N ALA A 90 11.80 13.84 -13.27
CA ALA A 90 10.65 13.99 -14.16
C ALA A 90 10.34 15.45 -14.44
N ILE A 91 10.38 16.33 -13.42
CA ILE A 91 10.23 17.79 -13.60
C ILE A 91 11.28 18.28 -14.62
N ALA A 92 12.56 18.00 -14.38
CA ALA A 92 13.63 18.41 -15.28
C ALA A 92 13.50 17.80 -16.70
N PHE A 93 12.91 16.62 -16.83
CA PHE A 93 12.70 15.98 -18.13
C PHE A 93 11.57 16.63 -18.93
N PHE A 94 10.38 16.82 -18.33
CA PHE A 94 9.20 17.30 -19.05
C PHE A 94 9.19 18.81 -19.29
N HIS A 95 10.02 19.59 -18.56
CA HIS A 95 10.26 20.99 -18.87
C HIS A 95 11.34 21.22 -19.94
N ASP A 96 12.07 20.17 -20.35
CA ASP A 96 13.17 20.27 -21.31
C ASP A 96 12.74 19.76 -22.70
N ARG A 97 12.48 20.71 -23.61
CA ARG A 97 12.06 20.42 -25.00
C ARG A 97 13.04 19.52 -25.75
N SER A 98 14.33 19.61 -25.46
CA SER A 98 15.34 18.78 -26.13
C SER A 98 15.19 17.30 -25.78
N LYS A 99 14.63 17.00 -24.59
CA LYS A 99 14.38 15.64 -24.11
C LYS A 99 13.01 15.11 -24.50
N THR A 100 11.98 15.96 -24.49
CA THR A 100 10.62 15.57 -24.87
C THR A 100 10.44 15.45 -26.38
N GLY A 101 11.23 16.19 -27.17
CA GLY A 101 11.10 16.26 -28.63
C GLY A 101 9.88 17.07 -29.11
N ILE A 102 8.99 17.47 -28.20
CA ILE A 102 7.77 18.23 -28.47
C ILE A 102 7.57 19.32 -27.42
N ASP A 103 6.84 20.37 -27.79
CA ASP A 103 6.43 21.41 -26.86
C ASP A 103 5.16 20.98 -26.11
N LEU A 104 5.32 20.66 -24.82
CA LEU A 104 4.20 20.26 -23.97
C LEU A 104 3.58 21.49 -23.32
N ASP A 105 2.26 21.55 -23.27
CA ASP A 105 1.57 22.52 -22.42
C ASP A 105 1.80 22.20 -20.93
N GLU A 106 1.57 23.19 -20.06
CA GLU A 106 1.77 23.03 -18.61
C GLU A 106 0.87 21.97 -17.99
N LYS A 107 -0.31 21.72 -18.57
CA LYS A 107 -1.24 20.69 -18.09
C LYS A 107 -0.67 19.29 -18.34
N LYS A 108 -0.10 19.04 -19.51
CA LYS A 108 0.53 17.79 -19.91
C LYS A 108 1.83 17.54 -19.18
N LYS A 109 2.67 18.58 -19.01
CA LYS A 109 3.85 18.47 -18.14
C LYS A 109 3.46 18.00 -16.75
N ARG A 110 2.48 18.68 -16.11
CA ARG A 110 2.00 18.31 -14.78
C ARG A 110 1.47 16.87 -14.73
N GLU A 111 0.64 16.47 -15.70
CA GLU A 111 0.10 15.12 -15.82
C GLU A 111 1.23 14.07 -15.87
N TYR A 112 2.24 14.29 -16.72
CA TYR A 112 3.33 13.33 -16.91
C TYR A 112 4.31 13.29 -15.73
N ILE A 113 4.57 14.43 -15.09
CA ILE A 113 5.39 14.48 -13.87
C ILE A 113 4.71 13.70 -12.74
N ILE A 114 3.40 13.89 -12.53
CA ILE A 114 2.63 13.14 -11.52
C ILE A 114 2.66 11.65 -11.85
N ASN A 115 2.36 11.27 -13.09
CA ASN A 115 2.39 9.87 -13.51
C ASN A 115 3.77 9.22 -13.30
N ALA A 116 4.86 9.92 -13.65
CA ALA A 116 6.22 9.45 -13.42
C ALA A 116 6.51 9.25 -11.93
N SER A 117 6.09 10.21 -11.08
CA SER A 117 6.27 10.16 -9.63
C SER A 117 5.55 8.96 -9.02
N VAL A 118 4.30 8.71 -9.44
CA VAL A 118 3.53 7.53 -9.02
C VAL A 118 4.21 6.24 -9.48
N LEU A 119 4.63 6.15 -10.75
CA LEU A 119 5.30 4.96 -11.29
C LEU A 119 6.62 4.67 -10.56
N ASN A 120 7.43 5.69 -10.26
CA ASN A 120 8.65 5.52 -9.47
C ASN A 120 8.35 5.02 -8.05
N CYS A 121 7.32 5.54 -7.39
CA CYS A 121 6.89 5.04 -6.07
C CYS A 121 6.46 3.56 -6.16
N CYS A 122 5.73 3.19 -7.22
CA CYS A 122 5.34 1.80 -7.46
C CYS A 122 6.55 0.88 -7.70
N ILE A 123 7.52 1.33 -8.50
CA ILE A 123 8.75 0.59 -8.77
C ILE A 123 9.59 0.43 -7.50
N LYS A 124 9.70 1.50 -6.68
CA LYS A 124 10.35 1.48 -5.37
C LYS A 124 9.73 0.42 -4.45
N LEU A 125 8.40 0.29 -4.45
CA LEU A 125 7.75 -0.77 -3.68
C LEU A 125 8.08 -2.16 -4.24
N TYR A 126 7.96 -2.32 -5.56
CA TYR A 126 8.22 -3.58 -6.26
C TYR A 126 9.64 -4.12 -6.04
N GLU A 127 10.63 -3.24 -6.01
CA GLU A 127 12.05 -3.59 -5.84
C GLU A 127 12.43 -3.84 -4.38
N ARG A 128 11.68 -3.28 -3.43
CA ARG A 128 11.91 -3.51 -2.00
C ARG A 128 11.23 -4.80 -1.56
N ALA A 129 11.95 -5.91 -1.66
CA ALA A 129 11.46 -7.25 -1.29
C ALA A 129 10.83 -7.30 0.12
N ARG A 130 11.44 -6.63 1.11
CA ARG A 130 10.91 -6.56 2.49
C ARG A 130 9.55 -5.87 2.55
N ASP A 131 9.40 -4.72 1.89
CA ASP A 131 8.15 -3.99 1.86
C ASP A 131 7.10 -4.74 1.06
N SER A 132 7.45 -5.27 -0.11
CA SER A 132 6.58 -6.12 -0.92
C SER A 132 6.04 -7.31 -0.12
N GLN A 133 6.90 -8.06 0.58
CA GLN A 133 6.49 -9.19 1.39
C GLN A 133 5.53 -8.78 2.51
N ARG A 134 5.83 -7.67 3.18
CA ARG A 134 5.03 -7.11 4.28
C ARG A 134 3.67 -6.59 3.81
N LEU A 135 3.61 -5.89 2.67
CA LEU A 135 2.42 -5.19 2.20
C LEU A 135 1.49 -6.07 1.36
N PHE A 136 2.00 -7.16 0.76
CA PHE A 136 1.18 -8.07 -0.05
C PHE A 136 1.02 -9.46 0.59
N GLY A 137 1.54 -9.67 1.81
CA GLY A 137 1.45 -10.95 2.52
C GLY A 137 2.23 -12.09 1.83
N GLY A 138 3.20 -11.77 0.98
CA GLY A 138 3.92 -12.75 0.17
C GLY A 138 4.57 -12.13 -1.06
N ARG A 139 4.24 -12.64 -2.25
CA ARG A 139 4.74 -12.08 -3.50
C ARG A 139 4.01 -10.78 -3.83
N TYR A 140 4.68 -9.90 -4.59
CA TYR A 140 4.08 -8.66 -5.08
C TYR A 140 2.78 -8.94 -5.85
N ASN A 141 1.68 -8.34 -5.40
CA ASN A 141 0.37 -8.52 -6.00
C ASN A 141 0.02 -7.32 -6.89
N TRP A 142 0.01 -7.56 -8.20
CA TRP A 142 -0.28 -6.53 -9.20
C TRP A 142 -1.73 -6.04 -9.14
N ASP A 143 -2.68 -6.91 -8.84
CA ASP A 143 -4.10 -6.55 -8.75
C ASP A 143 -4.36 -5.62 -7.55
N MET A 144 -3.78 -5.95 -6.40
CA MET A 144 -3.84 -5.09 -5.21
C MET A 144 -3.17 -3.74 -5.46
N MET A 145 -2.03 -3.73 -6.14
CA MET A 145 -1.35 -2.47 -6.48
C MET A 145 -2.19 -1.62 -7.43
N ALA A 146 -2.67 -2.20 -8.54
CA ALA A 146 -3.47 -1.48 -9.53
C ALA A 146 -4.75 -0.92 -8.90
N LYS A 147 -5.43 -1.70 -8.05
CA LYS A 147 -6.60 -1.25 -7.30
C LYS A 147 -6.27 -0.10 -6.34
N THR A 148 -5.15 -0.19 -5.61
CA THR A 148 -4.72 0.87 -4.69
C THR A 148 -4.38 2.16 -5.43
N ILE A 149 -3.67 2.06 -6.55
CA ILE A 149 -3.36 3.22 -7.38
C ILE A 149 -4.63 3.82 -7.98
N GLU A 150 -5.61 3.00 -8.39
CA GLU A 150 -6.90 3.51 -8.84
C GLU A 150 -7.62 4.33 -7.74
N ILE A 151 -7.60 3.85 -6.49
CA ILE A 151 -8.16 4.58 -5.35
C ILE A 151 -7.44 5.91 -5.11
N LEU A 152 -6.12 5.95 -5.36
CA LEU A 152 -5.29 7.15 -5.20
C LEU A 152 -5.38 8.13 -6.36
N ARG A 153 -6.16 7.83 -7.41
CA ARG A 153 -6.29 8.67 -8.61
C ARG A 153 -6.71 10.10 -8.28
N GLU A 154 -7.71 10.27 -7.43
CA GLU A 154 -8.22 11.60 -7.05
C GLU A 154 -7.25 12.34 -6.11
N GLU A 155 -6.68 11.64 -5.14
CA GLU A 155 -5.76 12.23 -4.15
C GLU A 155 -4.44 12.68 -4.78
N LEU A 156 -3.90 11.93 -5.74
CA LEU A 156 -2.63 12.23 -6.41
C LEU A 156 -2.80 12.96 -7.75
N GLY A 157 -3.99 12.91 -8.35
CA GLY A 157 -4.29 13.56 -9.63
C GLY A 157 -3.64 12.91 -10.85
N HIS A 158 -3.41 11.59 -10.82
CA HIS A 158 -2.74 10.87 -11.91
C HIS A 158 -3.72 10.31 -12.96
N THR A 159 -3.21 9.96 -14.15
CA THR A 159 -4.03 9.42 -15.26
C THR A 159 -3.65 7.98 -15.65
N LEU A 160 -2.93 7.26 -14.79
CA LEU A 160 -2.49 5.88 -15.03
C LEU A 160 -3.68 4.90 -15.26
N PRO A 161 -3.45 3.77 -15.98
CA PRO A 161 -4.53 2.82 -16.29
C PRO A 161 -5.09 2.11 -15.06
N ALA A 162 -6.42 1.98 -14.98
CA ALA A 162 -7.11 1.26 -13.90
C ALA A 162 -6.92 -0.27 -13.97
N SER A 163 -6.88 -0.83 -15.19
CA SER A 163 -6.79 -2.28 -15.36
C SER A 163 -5.39 -2.79 -14.98
N THR A 164 -5.31 -3.86 -14.19
CA THR A 164 -4.04 -4.48 -13.78
C THR A 164 -3.09 -4.75 -14.95
N LEU A 165 -3.61 -5.32 -16.04
CA LEU A 165 -2.81 -5.68 -17.20
C LEU A 165 -2.14 -4.44 -17.84
N ARG A 166 -2.92 -3.38 -18.11
CA ARG A 166 -2.38 -2.15 -18.72
C ARG A 166 -1.48 -1.40 -17.75
N PHE A 167 -1.82 -1.37 -16.46
CA PHE A 167 -0.99 -0.75 -15.43
C PHE A 167 0.38 -1.43 -15.35
N ARG A 168 0.40 -2.76 -15.23
CA ARG A 168 1.64 -3.55 -15.21
C ARG A 168 2.46 -3.35 -16.49
N LYS A 169 1.80 -3.35 -17.66
CA LYS A 169 2.48 -3.06 -18.94
C LYS A 169 3.13 -1.67 -18.90
N LYS A 170 2.42 -0.65 -18.42
CA LYS A 170 2.91 0.72 -18.31
C LYS A 170 4.10 0.83 -17.33
N VAL A 171 4.03 0.18 -16.18
CA VAL A 171 5.15 0.14 -15.21
C VAL A 171 6.40 -0.50 -15.83
N ASN A 172 6.24 -1.64 -16.50
CA ASN A 172 7.37 -2.34 -17.13
C ASN A 172 7.97 -1.55 -18.29
N ASP A 173 7.12 -0.91 -19.11
CA ASP A 173 7.54 -0.08 -20.23
C ASP A 173 8.31 1.15 -19.72
N TYR A 174 7.77 1.85 -18.73
CA TYR A 174 8.43 2.98 -18.08
C TYR A 174 9.75 2.57 -17.42
N LYS A 175 9.81 1.41 -16.76
CA LYS A 175 11.06 0.91 -16.16
C LYS A 175 12.15 0.62 -17.21
N ARG A 176 11.77 0.21 -18.42
CA ARG A 176 12.70 -0.11 -19.52
C ARG A 176 13.14 1.14 -20.29
N ASN A 177 12.18 1.99 -20.62
CA ASN A 177 12.34 3.06 -21.62
C ASN A 177 12.28 4.47 -21.00
N GLY A 178 12.00 4.57 -19.70
CA GLY A 178 12.03 5.82 -18.94
C GLY A 178 10.84 6.75 -19.19
N LYS A 179 11.05 8.03 -18.86
CA LYS A 179 10.04 9.09 -18.85
C LYS A 179 9.40 9.35 -20.22
N ALA A 180 10.13 9.10 -21.30
CA ALA A 180 9.65 9.27 -22.67
C ALA A 180 8.39 8.43 -22.96
N THR A 181 8.20 7.29 -22.30
CA THR A 181 7.00 6.44 -22.46
C THR A 181 5.70 7.09 -22.01
N LEU A 182 5.77 8.20 -21.28
CA LEU A 182 4.59 8.93 -20.79
C LEU A 182 4.06 9.95 -21.80
N ILE A 183 4.86 10.30 -22.81
CA ILE A 183 4.46 11.18 -23.91
C ILE A 183 3.51 10.42 -24.85
#